data_AF-A0A2J9PKU5-F1
#
_entry.id   AF-A0A2J9PKU5-F1
#
_cell.length_a   1.000
_cell.length_b   1.000
_cell.length_c   1.000
_cell.angle_alpha   90.00
_cell.angle_beta   90.00
_cell.angle_gamma   90.00
#
_symmetry.space_group_name_H-M   'P 1'
#
loop_
_entity.id
_entity.type
_entity.pdbx_description
1 polymer ?
#
loop_
_entity_poly.entity_id
_entity_poly.type
_entity_poly.pdbx_seq_one_letter_code
_entity_poly.pdbx_strand_id
1 'polypeptide(L)'
;MSEHTLFSAFEFENIESTFRKMRVAYITFLNHGQYEDYEKFADAQNQLLGILTATLMNNQDSQKGARDVLFAGILFHTDREMNGSLAKPITIGFRGLDLVMTINPILFYLYYETPEGMLAAIRQMCYHVLFGHIVEYDWAFKDEESAKVMSVAMEAEVNQYVDDLPDTVVTLKWIKHITENRLILPKAGTLYYYNELKAVKNDPKKQGHNQTESTFNKMLGSGQMDDLYSQLAGNFDSNKAEELRIDSAKQLKEEMKNNRTMQPITPNSQHADLYRKLMNGLIKDSYSQMTEELRLKLSSEVKVHIDQITKQRALNWRDVIKRGMGTSLVPYKMSKNRMNRRQPHRVDLPGRILDTASRLVAFFDTSASQNEEALAYSLGELANIQKTLHAEVWVVHVDTTVQYAKPLSFQSLKDMEFAGRGGTSFAPAYQWLHEQGFTNEDTVAVYFTDGYGDDDFERYGFTNMYWVLTETEVGDPSTLSTDGGGKVLYLKADERYNRHVLHHHKNAPISNQDSDHF
;
A
#
# COMPACT_ATOMS: atom_id res chain seq x y z
N MET A 1 50.46 -21.55 -4.46
CA MET A 1 49.57 -20.75 -5.33
C MET A 1 48.19 -20.83 -4.70
N SER A 2 47.80 -19.80 -3.97
CA SER A 2 46.55 -19.75 -3.22
C SER A 2 45.43 -19.17 -4.09
N GLU A 3 44.23 -19.72 -3.92
CA GLU A 3 42.96 -19.34 -4.59
C GLU A 3 42.57 -17.86 -4.46
N HIS A 4 43.35 -17.05 -3.74
CA HIS A 4 43.16 -15.60 -3.59
C HIS A 4 43.63 -14.75 -4.78
N THR A 5 44.12 -15.35 -5.87
CA THR A 5 44.64 -14.62 -7.04
C THR A 5 43.79 -14.73 -8.31
N LEU A 6 42.58 -15.29 -8.23
CA LEU A 6 41.68 -15.48 -9.39
C LEU A 6 40.56 -14.43 -9.53
N PHE A 7 40.47 -13.46 -8.62
CA PHE A 7 39.49 -12.35 -8.71
C PHE A 7 40.11 -10.98 -9.05
N SER A 8 41.35 -10.93 -9.58
CA SER A 8 42.02 -9.67 -9.94
C SER A 8 41.78 -9.20 -11.38
N ALA A 9 40.75 -9.73 -12.07
CA ALA A 9 40.48 -9.43 -13.48
C ALA A 9 39.22 -8.58 -13.73
N PHE A 10 38.50 -8.18 -12.68
CA PHE A 10 37.57 -7.07 -12.72
C PHE A 10 38.17 -5.97 -11.86
N GLU A 11 38.72 -4.93 -12.48
CA GLU A 11 38.87 -3.65 -11.79
C GLU A 11 37.45 -3.27 -11.34
N PHE A 12 37.13 -3.51 -10.06
CA PHE A 12 36.00 -2.83 -9.45
C PHE A 12 36.30 -1.34 -9.64
N GLU A 13 35.59 -0.70 -10.55
CA GLU A 13 35.70 0.75 -10.70
C GLU A 13 35.41 1.36 -9.32
N ASN A 14 36.43 1.98 -8.73
CA ASN A 14 36.29 2.67 -7.46
C ASN A 14 35.32 3.85 -7.69
N ILE A 15 34.31 4.00 -6.81
CA ILE A 15 33.32 5.10 -6.81
C ILE A 15 33.98 6.45 -7.09
N GLU A 16 35.13 6.71 -6.48
CA GLU A 16 35.88 7.96 -6.66
C GLU A 16 36.34 8.17 -8.12
N SER A 17 36.81 7.12 -8.78
CA SER A 17 37.23 7.15 -10.18
C SER A 17 36.03 7.39 -11.10
N THR A 18 34.94 6.64 -10.93
CA THR A 18 33.73 6.80 -11.75
C THR A 18 33.09 8.16 -11.54
N PHE A 19 33.04 8.64 -10.30
CA PHE A 19 32.56 9.99 -9.99
C PHE A 19 33.45 11.07 -10.62
N ARG A 20 34.77 10.92 -10.59
CA ARG A 20 35.69 11.84 -11.29
C ARG A 20 35.46 11.84 -12.79
N LYS A 21 35.27 10.68 -13.43
CA LYS A 21 34.93 10.56 -14.86
C LYS A 21 33.63 11.31 -15.18
N MET A 22 32.56 11.08 -14.39
CA MET A 22 31.29 11.78 -14.53
C MET A 22 31.46 13.30 -14.40
N ARG A 23 32.24 13.78 -13.42
CA ARG A 23 32.50 15.22 -13.25
C ARG A 23 33.24 15.84 -14.43
N VAL A 24 34.22 15.13 -15.01
CA VAL A 24 34.92 15.59 -16.21
C VAL A 24 33.94 15.68 -17.39
N ALA A 25 33.08 14.68 -17.58
CA ALA A 25 32.04 14.71 -18.61
C ALA A 25 31.08 15.90 -18.40
N TYR A 26 30.65 16.16 -17.17
CA TYR A 26 29.81 17.32 -16.84
C TYR A 26 30.49 18.65 -17.18
N ILE A 27 31.76 18.84 -16.80
CA ILE A 27 32.51 20.07 -17.10
C ILE A 27 32.68 20.23 -18.62
N THR A 28 32.92 19.13 -19.34
CA THR A 28 33.03 19.12 -20.80
C THR A 28 31.71 19.56 -21.44
N PHE A 29 30.59 19.00 -20.99
CA PHE A 29 29.25 19.40 -21.41
C PHE A 29 29.01 20.90 -21.18
N LEU A 30 29.29 21.43 -19.98
CA LEU A 30 29.09 22.86 -19.68
C LEU A 30 29.96 23.80 -20.53
N ASN A 31 31.11 23.34 -21.02
CA ASN A 31 32.02 24.15 -21.85
C ASN A 31 31.62 24.15 -23.32
N HIS A 32 31.16 23.01 -23.84
CA HIS A 32 30.92 22.83 -25.28
C HIS A 32 29.44 22.85 -25.68
N GLY A 33 28.52 22.53 -24.76
CA GLY A 33 27.07 22.54 -24.97
C GLY A 33 26.58 21.57 -26.05
N GLN A 34 27.38 20.59 -26.44
CA GLN A 34 26.99 19.62 -27.47
C GLN A 34 26.13 18.51 -26.87
N TYR A 35 25.11 18.06 -27.61
CA TYR A 35 24.23 16.97 -27.19
C TYR A 35 25.01 15.67 -26.90
N GLU A 36 26.02 15.34 -27.71
CA GLU A 36 26.88 14.17 -27.47
C GLU A 36 27.62 14.23 -26.13
N ASP A 37 27.99 15.43 -25.66
CA ASP A 37 28.66 15.58 -24.36
C ASP A 37 27.68 15.49 -23.20
N TYR A 38 26.42 15.89 -23.42
CA TYR A 38 25.32 15.62 -22.49
C TYR A 38 25.08 14.11 -22.35
N GLU A 39 25.01 13.37 -23.46
CA GLU A 39 24.84 11.91 -23.44
C GLU A 39 25.98 11.22 -22.68
N LYS A 40 27.24 11.59 -22.95
CA LYS A 40 28.40 11.06 -22.21
C LYS A 40 28.31 11.35 -20.71
N PHE A 41 27.84 12.54 -20.33
CA PHE A 41 27.63 12.89 -18.92
C PHE A 41 26.50 12.06 -18.29
N ALA A 42 25.36 11.94 -18.96
CA ALA A 42 24.23 11.15 -18.51
C ALA A 42 24.59 9.67 -18.35
N ASP A 43 25.33 9.10 -19.31
CA ASP A 43 25.81 7.72 -19.26
C ASP A 43 26.81 7.49 -18.12
N ALA A 44 27.78 8.39 -17.94
CA ALA A 44 28.74 8.30 -16.85
C ALA A 44 28.06 8.40 -15.47
N GLN A 45 27.02 9.25 -15.36
CA GLN A 45 26.22 9.34 -14.14
C GLN A 45 25.38 8.07 -13.94
N ASN A 46 24.78 7.52 -14.99
CA ASN A 46 24.02 6.28 -14.92
C ASN A 46 24.89 5.10 -14.47
N GLN A 47 26.13 5.02 -14.95
CA GLN A 47 27.13 4.04 -14.49
C GLN A 47 27.47 4.21 -13.00
N LEU A 48 27.75 5.43 -12.56
CA LEU A 48 28.00 5.74 -11.16
C LEU A 48 26.82 5.31 -10.27
N LEU A 49 25.59 5.63 -10.67
CA LEU A 49 24.39 5.24 -9.94
C LEU A 49 24.24 3.72 -9.85
N GLY A 50 24.60 2.99 -10.91
CA GLY A 50 24.67 1.52 -10.87
C GLY A 50 25.63 0.99 -9.81
N ILE A 51 26.84 1.56 -9.74
CA ILE A 51 27.84 1.18 -8.71
C ILE A 51 27.34 1.54 -7.31
N LEU A 52 26.76 2.73 -7.14
CA LEU A 52 26.20 3.18 -5.86
C LEU A 52 25.07 2.25 -5.40
N THR A 53 24.14 1.87 -6.28
CA THR A 53 23.09 0.90 -5.96
C THR A 53 23.67 -0.45 -5.57
N ALA A 54 24.70 -0.94 -6.26
CA ALA A 54 25.36 -2.21 -5.91
C ALA A 54 25.96 -2.17 -4.50
N THR A 55 26.44 -1.01 -4.03
CA THR A 55 27.02 -0.88 -2.69
C THR A 55 26.03 -1.06 -1.55
N LEU A 56 24.72 -0.95 -1.81
CA LEU A 56 23.67 -1.22 -0.81
C LEU A 56 23.74 -2.65 -0.27
N MET A 57 24.32 -3.60 -1.03
CA MET A 57 24.49 -4.98 -0.60
C MET A 57 25.75 -5.24 0.25
N ASN A 58 26.67 -4.28 0.36
CA ASN A 58 28.02 -4.49 0.90
C ASN A 58 28.08 -4.57 2.43
N ASN A 59 27.23 -3.83 3.14
CA ASN A 59 27.31 -3.72 4.60
C ASN A 59 26.05 -4.28 5.24
N GLN A 60 26.03 -5.57 5.55
CA GLN A 60 24.84 -6.30 6.02
C GLN A 60 24.71 -6.38 7.55
N ASP A 61 25.72 -5.89 8.28
CA ASP A 61 25.84 -6.14 9.72
C ASP A 61 25.11 -5.13 10.61
N SER A 62 24.63 -4.02 10.03
CA SER A 62 23.94 -2.95 10.74
C SER A 62 22.46 -2.85 10.38
N GLN A 63 21.67 -2.12 11.18
CA GLN A 63 20.27 -1.82 10.84
C GLN A 63 20.15 -1.07 9.50
N LYS A 64 21.06 -0.11 9.26
CA LYS A 64 21.15 0.61 7.97
C LYS A 64 21.47 -0.35 6.83
N GLY A 65 22.31 -1.35 7.11
CA GLY A 65 22.65 -2.43 6.20
C GLY A 65 21.49 -3.32 5.81
N ALA A 66 20.73 -3.80 6.79
CA ALA A 66 19.53 -4.60 6.55
C ALA A 66 18.48 -3.83 5.71
N ARG A 67 18.30 -2.54 6.01
CA ARG A 67 17.46 -1.66 5.18
C ARG A 67 18.00 -1.54 3.75
N ASP A 68 19.30 -1.31 3.60
CA ASP A 68 19.92 -1.13 2.28
C ASP A 68 19.80 -2.41 1.42
N VAL A 69 19.85 -3.61 2.03
CA VAL A 69 19.54 -4.87 1.32
C VAL A 69 18.09 -4.93 0.85
N LEU A 70 17.13 -4.54 1.69
CA LEU A 70 15.72 -4.44 1.26
C LEU A 70 15.57 -3.48 0.08
N PHE A 71 16.23 -2.32 0.14
CA PHE A 71 16.22 -1.33 -0.93
C PHE A 71 16.88 -1.85 -2.20
N ALA A 72 17.97 -2.61 -2.10
CA ALA A 72 18.57 -3.27 -3.25
C ALA A 72 17.59 -4.22 -3.94
N GLY A 73 16.78 -4.98 -3.18
CA GLY A 73 15.72 -5.82 -3.73
C GLY A 73 14.63 -5.01 -4.46
N ILE A 74 14.22 -3.88 -3.89
CA ILE A 74 13.26 -2.96 -4.54
C ILE A 74 13.83 -2.43 -5.86
N LEU A 75 15.09 -1.98 -5.82
CA LEU A 75 15.76 -1.36 -6.96
C LEU A 75 16.10 -2.37 -8.06
N PHE A 76 16.26 -3.65 -7.74
CA PHE A 76 16.45 -4.71 -8.74
C PHE A 76 15.24 -4.83 -9.69
N HIS A 77 14.05 -4.48 -9.20
CA HIS A 77 12.80 -4.45 -9.98
C HIS A 77 12.38 -3.04 -10.40
N THR A 78 13.28 -2.06 -10.29
CA THR A 78 13.01 -0.67 -10.65
C THR A 78 13.88 -0.29 -11.85
N ASP A 79 13.24 0.09 -12.95
CA ASP A 79 13.94 0.62 -14.11
C ASP A 79 14.47 2.02 -13.82
N ARG A 80 15.65 2.34 -14.36
CA ARG A 80 16.23 3.69 -14.26
C ARG A 80 16.29 4.35 -15.63
N GLU A 81 15.74 5.54 -15.73
CA GLU A 81 15.67 6.32 -16.96
C GLU A 81 16.32 7.70 -16.77
N MET A 82 17.22 8.06 -17.67
CA MET A 82 17.83 9.40 -17.72
C MET A 82 16.98 10.29 -18.62
N ASN A 83 16.44 11.39 -18.09
CA ASN A 83 15.55 12.29 -18.82
C ASN A 83 15.85 13.76 -18.47
N GLY A 84 16.51 14.47 -19.39
CA GLY A 84 16.87 15.88 -19.23
C GLY A 84 15.68 16.85 -19.22
N SER A 85 14.50 16.42 -19.67
CA SER A 85 13.27 17.22 -19.65
C SER A 85 12.49 17.07 -18.34
N LEU A 86 12.92 16.18 -17.42
CA LEU A 86 12.27 16.01 -16.12
C LEU A 86 12.47 17.27 -15.27
N ALA A 87 11.37 17.77 -14.70
CA ALA A 87 11.30 18.99 -13.92
C ALA A 87 11.97 19.01 -12.55
N LYS A 88 12.60 17.91 -12.17
CA LYS A 88 13.07 17.64 -10.83
C LYS A 88 14.31 16.76 -10.89
N PRO A 89 15.19 16.81 -9.87
CA PRO A 89 16.38 15.96 -9.80
C PRO A 89 16.08 14.48 -10.04
N ILE A 90 15.04 13.96 -9.38
CA ILE A 90 14.66 12.55 -9.40
C ILE A 90 13.18 12.41 -9.09
N THR A 91 12.55 11.37 -9.64
CA THR A 91 11.22 10.92 -9.23
C THR A 91 11.09 9.41 -9.42
N ILE A 92 10.09 8.81 -8.76
CA ILE A 92 9.77 7.39 -8.91
C ILE A 92 8.25 7.23 -9.07
N GLY A 93 7.83 6.36 -9.98
CA GLY A 93 6.42 6.10 -10.24
C GLY A 93 6.22 4.99 -11.25
N PHE A 94 4.96 4.59 -11.47
CA PHE A 94 4.64 3.54 -12.43
C PHE A 94 4.47 4.06 -13.85
N ARG A 95 5.09 3.36 -14.81
CA ARG A 95 4.83 3.51 -16.25
C ARG A 95 4.37 2.16 -16.79
N GLY A 96 3.09 2.06 -17.16
CA GLY A 96 2.52 0.75 -17.48
C GLY A 96 2.48 -0.14 -16.23
N LEU A 97 3.22 -1.25 -16.22
CA LEU A 97 3.32 -2.15 -15.06
C LEU A 97 4.66 -2.01 -14.32
N ASP A 98 5.59 -1.25 -14.87
CA ASP A 98 6.96 -1.18 -14.37
C ASP A 98 7.11 0.02 -13.45
N LEU A 99 7.84 -0.19 -12.35
CA LEU A 99 8.25 0.88 -11.46
C LEU A 99 9.49 1.53 -12.06
N VAL A 100 9.41 2.83 -12.38
CA VAL A 100 10.46 3.56 -13.07
C VAL A 100 10.94 4.72 -12.20
N MET A 101 12.25 4.77 -11.98
CA MET A 101 12.97 5.90 -11.41
C MET A 101 13.51 6.77 -12.55
N THR A 102 12.95 7.95 -12.72
CA THR A 102 13.38 8.91 -13.74
C THR A 102 14.27 9.98 -13.11
N ILE A 103 15.42 10.25 -13.71
CA ILE A 103 16.46 11.16 -13.19
C ILE A 103 16.76 12.23 -14.23
N ASN A 104 16.77 13.50 -13.83
CA ASN A 104 17.32 14.58 -14.65
C ASN A 104 18.81 14.69 -14.38
N PRO A 105 19.71 14.38 -15.33
CA PRO A 105 21.13 14.29 -15.02
C PRO A 105 21.74 15.58 -14.47
N ILE A 106 21.30 16.71 -15.01
CA ILE A 106 21.80 18.05 -14.67
C ILE A 106 21.29 18.45 -13.29
N LEU A 107 19.97 18.43 -13.09
CA LEU A 107 19.37 18.82 -11.82
C LEU A 107 19.80 17.89 -10.68
N PHE A 108 19.93 16.60 -10.97
CA PHE A 108 20.42 15.61 -10.00
C PHE A 108 21.84 15.91 -9.53
N TYR A 109 22.77 16.18 -10.45
CA TYR A 109 24.14 16.52 -10.05
C TYR A 109 24.22 17.86 -9.31
N LEU A 110 23.50 18.88 -9.77
CA LEU A 110 23.49 20.20 -9.13
C LEU A 110 22.92 20.17 -7.71
N TYR A 111 21.96 19.28 -7.44
CA TYR A 111 21.29 19.20 -6.15
C TYR A 111 22.05 18.35 -5.13
N TYR A 112 22.53 17.17 -5.52
CA TYR A 112 23.12 16.21 -4.58
C TYR A 112 24.65 16.28 -4.49
N GLU A 113 25.32 16.74 -5.55
CA GLU A 113 26.75 17.09 -5.64
C GLU A 113 27.79 15.98 -5.36
N THR A 114 27.55 15.06 -4.43
CA THR A 114 28.49 14.04 -3.95
C THR A 114 27.93 12.62 -4.13
N PRO A 115 28.78 11.59 -4.20
CA PRO A 115 28.32 10.20 -4.26
C PRO A 115 27.40 9.82 -3.09
N GLU A 116 27.69 10.31 -1.88
CA GLU A 116 26.88 10.07 -0.69
C GLU A 116 25.49 10.71 -0.82
N GLY A 117 25.42 11.96 -1.29
CA GLY A 117 24.15 12.65 -1.54
C GLY A 117 23.33 11.99 -2.65
N MET A 118 23.98 11.50 -3.71
CA MET A 118 23.31 10.75 -4.78
C MET A 118 22.74 9.43 -4.26
N LEU A 119 23.47 8.73 -3.40
CA LEU A 119 22.98 7.50 -2.77
C LEU A 119 21.84 7.82 -1.77
N ALA A 120 21.90 8.94 -1.06
CA ALA A 120 20.82 9.45 -0.23
C ALA A 120 19.53 9.67 -1.04
N ALA A 121 19.63 10.26 -2.23
CA ALA A 121 18.51 10.43 -3.16
C ALA A 121 17.82 9.09 -3.53
N ILE A 122 18.62 8.07 -3.84
CA ILE A 122 18.10 6.73 -4.16
C ILE A 122 17.38 6.12 -2.96
N ARG A 123 17.96 6.23 -1.76
CA ARG A 123 17.34 5.75 -0.51
C ARG A 123 16.02 6.48 -0.24
N GLN A 124 15.98 7.78 -0.47
CA GLN A 124 14.77 8.60 -0.33
C GLN A 124 13.64 8.07 -1.21
N MET A 125 13.91 7.76 -2.48
CA MET A 125 12.91 7.17 -3.39
C MET A 125 12.42 5.81 -2.90
N CYS A 126 13.31 4.97 -2.36
CA CYS A 126 12.93 3.68 -1.77
C CYS A 126 12.00 3.83 -0.55
N TYR A 127 12.20 4.87 0.26
CA TYR A 127 11.27 5.19 1.35
C TYR A 127 9.90 5.65 0.84
N HIS A 128 9.84 6.45 -0.23
CA HIS A 128 8.55 6.80 -0.85
C HIS A 128 7.80 5.57 -1.39
N VAL A 129 8.51 4.57 -1.89
CA VAL A 129 7.93 3.26 -2.27
C VAL A 129 7.43 2.53 -1.02
N LEU A 130 8.27 2.40 0.02
CA LEU A 130 7.95 1.67 1.25
C LEU A 130 6.76 2.28 2.00
N PHE A 131 6.66 3.62 2.04
CA PHE A 131 5.57 4.35 2.72
C PHE A 131 4.35 4.56 1.82
N GLY A 132 4.36 4.02 0.61
CA GLY A 132 3.20 4.04 -0.29
C GLY A 132 2.86 5.40 -0.89
N HIS A 133 3.77 6.38 -0.84
CA HIS A 133 3.55 7.74 -1.34
C HIS A 133 3.25 7.83 -2.85
N ILE A 134 3.48 6.75 -3.60
CA ILE A 134 3.17 6.64 -5.04
C ILE A 134 1.67 6.33 -5.29
N VAL A 135 0.98 5.76 -4.29
CA VAL A 135 -0.37 5.19 -4.45
C VAL A 135 -1.36 5.62 -3.37
N GLU A 136 -0.88 6.32 -2.35
CA GLU A 136 -1.69 6.91 -1.29
C GLU A 136 -1.83 8.41 -1.47
N TYR A 137 -2.78 9.02 -0.74
CA TYR A 137 -2.99 10.47 -0.68
C TYR A 137 -3.38 11.14 -2.01
N ASP A 138 -3.79 10.38 -3.02
CA ASP A 138 -4.29 10.90 -4.30
C ASP A 138 -5.41 11.95 -4.14
N TRP A 139 -6.23 11.81 -3.10
CA TRP A 139 -7.27 12.77 -2.73
C TRP A 139 -6.74 14.17 -2.45
N ALA A 140 -5.51 14.31 -1.95
CA ALA A 140 -4.89 15.60 -1.67
C ALA A 140 -4.41 16.28 -2.96
N PHE A 141 -4.24 15.55 -4.06
CA PHE A 141 -3.76 16.09 -5.34
C PHE A 141 -4.89 16.58 -6.26
N LYS A 142 -6.10 16.72 -5.74
CA LYS A 142 -7.28 17.23 -6.50
C LYS A 142 -7.28 18.75 -6.65
N ASP A 143 -6.65 19.45 -5.72
CA ASP A 143 -6.46 20.90 -5.77
C ASP A 143 -4.98 21.23 -5.55
N GLU A 144 -4.55 22.32 -6.18
CA GLU A 144 -3.14 22.71 -6.17
C GLU A 144 -2.64 22.86 -4.73
N GLU A 145 -3.37 23.58 -3.87
CA GLU A 145 -2.96 23.86 -2.50
C GLU A 145 -2.76 22.59 -1.63
N SER A 146 -3.67 21.63 -1.70
CA SER A 146 -3.58 20.43 -0.89
C SER A 146 -2.48 19.50 -1.41
N ALA A 147 -2.30 19.42 -2.74
CA ALA A 147 -1.21 18.67 -3.37
C ALA A 147 0.14 19.17 -2.86
N LYS A 148 0.15 20.48 -2.73
CA LYS A 148 1.21 21.30 -2.25
C LYS A 148 1.57 20.93 -0.80
N VAL A 149 0.66 21.11 0.14
CA VAL A 149 0.94 20.78 1.54
C VAL A 149 1.28 19.29 1.73
N MET A 150 0.66 18.40 0.95
CA MET A 150 0.91 16.96 1.00
C MET A 150 2.35 16.61 0.56
N SER A 151 2.86 17.24 -0.50
CA SER A 151 4.23 17.00 -0.98
C SER A 151 5.27 17.35 0.10
N VAL A 152 5.09 18.48 0.77
CA VAL A 152 5.95 18.89 1.91
C VAL A 152 5.87 17.89 3.06
N ALA A 153 4.66 17.40 3.37
CA ALA A 153 4.44 16.44 4.45
C ALA A 153 5.10 15.08 4.17
N MET A 154 5.00 14.58 2.94
CA MET A 154 5.66 13.36 2.50
C MET A 154 7.19 13.46 2.60
N GLU A 155 7.78 14.57 2.14
CA GLU A 155 9.22 14.80 2.26
C GLU A 155 9.63 14.97 3.73
N ALA A 156 8.84 15.69 4.54
CA ALA A 156 9.10 15.85 5.97
C ALA A 156 9.14 14.51 6.71
N GLU A 157 8.28 13.56 6.33
CA GLU A 157 8.32 12.20 6.87
C GLU A 157 9.59 11.48 6.41
N VAL A 158 9.82 11.38 5.10
CA VAL A 158 10.90 10.56 4.53
C VAL A 158 12.29 11.07 4.93
N ASN A 159 12.51 12.38 4.91
CA ASN A 159 13.84 12.97 5.16
C ASN A 159 14.35 12.72 6.59
N GLN A 160 13.48 12.31 7.52
CA GLN A 160 13.89 11.91 8.87
C GLN A 160 14.63 10.57 8.91
N TYR A 161 14.65 9.81 7.82
CA TYR A 161 15.23 8.48 7.72
C TYR A 161 16.48 8.39 6.82
N VAL A 162 16.81 9.49 6.15
CA VAL A 162 17.87 9.53 5.13
C VAL A 162 18.96 10.49 5.58
N ASP A 163 20.16 9.95 5.77
CA ASP A 163 21.37 10.74 6.04
C ASP A 163 21.93 11.31 4.72
N ASP A 164 22.85 12.26 4.81
CA ASP A 164 23.59 12.84 3.67
C ASP A 164 22.73 13.58 2.62
N LEU A 165 21.49 13.91 2.96
CA LEU A 165 20.66 14.82 2.17
C LEU A 165 21.20 16.27 2.22
N PRO A 166 20.95 17.09 1.18
CA PRO A 166 21.34 18.50 1.19
C PRO A 166 20.72 19.29 2.36
N ASP A 167 21.45 20.26 2.92
CA ASP A 167 20.99 21.07 4.07
C ASP A 167 19.70 21.89 3.82
N THR A 168 19.31 22.01 2.55
CA THR A 168 18.16 22.80 2.10
C THR A 168 16.84 22.02 2.16
N VAL A 169 16.88 20.70 2.30
CA VAL A 169 15.68 19.84 2.31
C VAL A 169 14.70 20.21 3.43
N VAL A 170 13.45 19.77 3.26
CA VAL A 170 12.45 19.81 4.35
C VAL A 170 12.94 18.97 5.52
N THR A 171 13.09 19.58 6.69
CA THR A 171 13.48 18.92 7.94
C THR A 171 12.42 19.10 9.01
N LEU A 172 12.37 18.19 9.99
CA LEU A 172 11.50 18.33 11.16
C LEU A 172 11.74 19.65 11.92
N LYS A 173 12.99 20.11 11.98
CA LYS A 173 13.35 21.41 12.59
C LYS A 173 12.67 22.56 11.85
N TRP A 174 12.65 22.52 10.53
CA TRP A 174 11.97 23.51 9.72
C TRP A 174 10.45 23.42 9.87
N ILE A 175 9.87 22.22 9.92
CA ILE A 175 8.43 22.02 10.20
C ILE A 175 8.05 22.64 11.55
N LYS A 176 8.80 22.37 12.62
CA LYS A 176 8.58 22.97 13.95
C LYS A 176 8.66 24.49 13.95
N HIS A 177 9.51 25.05 13.08
CA HIS A 177 9.66 26.49 12.96
C HIS A 177 8.45 27.12 12.25
N ILE A 178 8.04 26.57 11.10
CA ILE A 178 6.96 27.15 10.30
C ILE A 178 5.57 26.98 10.94
N THR A 179 5.37 25.90 11.67
CA THR A 179 4.12 25.70 12.41
C THR A 179 4.10 26.46 13.74
N GLU A 180 5.26 26.96 14.17
CA GLU A 180 5.53 27.49 15.52
C GLU A 180 5.23 26.47 16.63
N ASN A 181 5.09 25.19 16.27
CA ASN A 181 4.79 24.12 17.19
C ASN A 181 6.05 23.31 17.49
N ARG A 182 6.66 23.55 18.67
CA ARG A 182 7.86 22.82 19.12
C ARG A 182 7.58 21.37 19.50
N LEU A 183 6.31 21.02 19.75
CA LEU A 183 5.86 19.71 20.22
C LEU A 183 5.59 18.72 19.07
N ILE A 184 5.80 19.12 17.81
CA ILE A 184 5.65 18.22 16.66
C ILE A 184 6.51 16.96 16.87
N LEU A 185 5.85 15.82 16.75
CA LEU A 185 6.44 14.51 16.99
C LEU A 185 7.34 14.08 15.81
N PRO A 186 8.52 13.50 16.08
CA PRO A 186 9.32 12.89 15.03
C PRO A 186 8.65 11.62 14.52
N LYS A 187 8.85 11.29 13.24
CA LYS A 187 8.37 10.06 12.58
C LYS A 187 6.87 9.76 12.81
N ALA A 188 6.04 10.80 12.80
CA ALA A 188 4.62 10.69 13.15
C ALA A 188 3.68 10.41 11.96
N GLY A 189 4.24 10.21 10.76
CA GLY A 189 3.48 9.93 9.54
C GLY A 189 3.17 11.17 8.69
N THR A 190 3.04 10.97 7.39
CA THR A 190 2.70 12.01 6.40
C THR A 190 1.41 12.73 6.76
N LEU A 191 0.34 12.00 7.10
CA LEU A 191 -0.96 12.62 7.39
C LEU A 191 -0.92 13.54 8.62
N TYR A 192 -0.11 13.20 9.63
CA TYR A 192 0.11 14.05 10.79
C TYR A 192 0.76 15.38 10.39
N TYR A 193 1.86 15.33 9.64
CA TYR A 193 2.53 16.55 9.17
C TYR A 193 1.64 17.37 8.23
N TYR A 194 0.87 16.73 7.37
CA TYR A 194 -0.11 17.39 6.51
C TYR A 194 -1.14 18.18 7.32
N ASN A 195 -1.72 17.56 8.35
CA ASN A 195 -2.71 18.21 9.21
C ASN A 195 -2.13 19.39 9.99
N GLU A 196 -0.92 19.25 10.55
CA GLU A 196 -0.24 20.34 11.25
C GLU A 196 0.04 21.52 10.32
N LEU A 197 0.49 21.26 9.09
CA LEU A 197 0.74 22.31 8.09
C LEU A 197 -0.56 22.98 7.60
N LYS A 198 -1.62 22.20 7.33
CA LYS A 198 -2.94 22.73 6.97
C LYS A 198 -3.55 23.58 8.07
N ALA A 199 -3.43 23.17 9.34
CA ALA A 199 -3.96 23.93 10.47
C ALA A 199 -3.36 25.33 10.56
N VAL A 200 -2.05 25.44 10.33
CA VAL A 200 -1.33 26.73 10.35
C VAL A 200 -1.73 27.61 9.18
N LYS A 201 -1.89 27.04 7.98
CA LYS A 201 -2.32 27.78 6.79
C LYS A 201 -3.76 28.31 6.89
N ASN A 202 -4.63 27.54 7.51
CA ASN A 202 -6.05 27.89 7.67
C ASN A 202 -6.30 28.86 8.85
N ASP A 203 -5.29 29.16 9.67
CA ASP A 203 -5.44 30.08 10.81
C ASP A 203 -5.53 31.54 10.33
N PRO A 204 -6.69 32.21 10.48
CA PRO A 204 -6.88 33.59 10.04
C PRO A 204 -5.94 34.58 10.73
N LYS A 205 -5.48 34.27 11.95
CA LYS A 205 -4.52 35.12 12.70
C LYS A 205 -3.12 35.04 12.11
N LYS A 206 -2.80 33.94 11.42
CA LYS A 206 -1.49 33.70 10.79
C LYS A 206 -1.45 34.10 9.32
N GLN A 207 -2.61 34.22 8.65
CA GLN A 207 -2.71 34.81 7.30
C GLN A 207 -2.27 36.28 7.27
N GLY A 208 -2.35 37.02 8.38
CA GLY A 208 -1.86 38.41 8.45
C GLY A 208 -0.32 38.56 8.60
N HIS A 209 0.40 37.48 8.91
CA HIS A 209 1.86 37.49 8.99
C HIS A 209 2.46 37.22 7.61
N ASN A 210 2.78 38.29 6.87
CA ASN A 210 3.36 38.26 5.51
C ASN A 210 4.49 37.22 5.31
N GLN A 211 5.23 36.86 6.36
CA GLN A 211 6.34 35.89 6.26
C GLN A 211 5.87 34.44 6.19
N THR A 212 4.89 34.02 7.01
CA THR A 212 4.43 32.62 7.08
C THR A 212 3.62 32.28 5.83
N GLU A 213 2.69 33.15 5.44
CA GLU A 213 1.90 32.99 4.21
C GLU A 213 2.79 33.05 2.95
N SER A 214 3.74 33.99 2.87
CA SER A 214 4.72 34.01 1.78
C SER A 214 5.55 32.74 1.75
N THR A 215 5.90 32.17 2.92
CA THR A 215 6.61 30.90 2.97
C THR A 215 5.72 29.75 2.51
N PHE A 216 4.44 29.67 2.87
CA PHE A 216 3.51 28.64 2.38
C PHE A 216 3.14 28.78 0.89
N ASN A 217 3.16 29.99 0.34
CA ASN A 217 2.94 30.24 -1.09
C ASN A 217 4.21 29.96 -1.91
N LYS A 218 5.39 30.09 -1.30
CA LYS A 218 6.70 29.68 -1.86
C LYS A 218 7.01 28.22 -1.63
N MET A 219 6.45 27.62 -0.58
CA MET A 219 6.28 26.19 -0.58
C MET A 219 5.48 25.98 -1.85
N LEU A 220 6.15 25.29 -2.77
CA LEU A 220 5.59 24.61 -3.91
C LEU A 220 5.58 25.36 -5.22
N GLY A 221 6.42 24.84 -6.11
CA GLY A 221 5.94 24.49 -7.43
C GLY A 221 5.23 23.12 -7.39
N SER A 222 4.28 22.93 -8.29
CA SER A 222 3.61 21.69 -8.71
C SER A 222 4.53 20.50 -9.04
N GLY A 223 5.84 20.63 -8.84
CA GLY A 223 6.84 19.70 -9.36
C GLY A 223 6.91 19.67 -10.89
N GLN A 224 6.25 20.60 -11.59
CA GLN A 224 6.33 20.76 -13.04
C GLN A 224 7.44 21.76 -13.41
N MET A 225 7.99 21.57 -14.61
CA MET A 225 9.06 22.43 -15.15
C MET A 225 8.57 23.88 -15.19
N ASP A 226 7.28 24.09 -15.47
CA ASP A 226 6.69 25.42 -15.59
C ASP A 226 6.68 26.19 -14.27
N ASP A 227 6.69 25.55 -13.10
CA ASP A 227 6.77 26.27 -11.81
C ASP A 227 8.21 26.54 -11.38
N LEU A 228 9.14 25.61 -11.67
CA LEU A 228 10.57 25.86 -11.49
C LEU A 228 11.04 26.94 -12.47
N TYR A 229 10.60 26.87 -13.72
CA TYR A 229 10.91 27.84 -14.78
C TYR A 229 10.14 29.15 -14.65
N SER A 230 8.89 29.17 -14.18
CA SER A 230 8.17 30.42 -13.84
C SER A 230 8.88 31.19 -12.73
N GLN A 231 9.50 30.49 -11.77
CA GLN A 231 10.35 31.10 -10.74
C GLN A 231 11.73 31.55 -11.27
N LEU A 232 12.27 30.87 -12.29
CA LEU A 232 13.47 31.27 -13.06
C LEU A 232 13.19 32.31 -14.17
N ALA A 233 11.92 32.59 -14.48
CA ALA A 233 11.47 33.37 -15.63
C ALA A 233 11.56 34.87 -15.38
N GLY A 234 12.79 35.32 -15.17
CA GLY A 234 13.30 36.44 -15.92
C GLY A 234 14.12 36.02 -17.15
N ASN A 235 14.77 34.84 -17.16
CA ASN A 235 15.88 34.59 -18.10
C ASN A 235 16.14 33.15 -18.63
N PHE A 236 15.39 32.10 -18.25
CA PHE A 236 15.75 30.73 -18.66
C PHE A 236 14.73 30.09 -19.62
N ASP A 237 15.20 29.70 -20.81
CA ASP A 237 14.46 29.00 -21.88
C ASP A 237 14.76 27.50 -21.77
N SER A 238 13.73 26.64 -21.83
CA SER A 238 13.88 25.19 -21.72
C SER A 238 14.68 24.59 -22.89
N ASN A 239 14.71 25.23 -24.06
CA ASN A 239 15.58 24.86 -25.18
C ASN A 239 17.06 25.26 -24.93
N LYS A 240 17.34 26.14 -23.97
CA LYS A 240 18.70 26.50 -23.54
C LYS A 240 19.27 25.58 -22.47
N ALA A 241 18.56 24.52 -22.09
CA ALA A 241 19.20 23.43 -21.35
C ALA A 241 20.34 22.79 -22.16
N GLU A 242 20.28 22.86 -23.49
CA GLU A 242 21.38 22.50 -24.40
C GLU A 242 22.53 23.54 -24.36
N GLU A 243 22.23 24.81 -24.07
CA GLU A 243 23.21 25.90 -23.97
C GLU A 243 23.68 26.19 -22.52
N LEU A 244 23.47 25.25 -21.58
CA LEU A 244 23.76 25.45 -20.15
C LEU A 244 25.26 25.74 -19.93
N ARG A 245 25.62 27.03 -19.90
CA ARG A 245 26.96 27.51 -19.56
C ARG A 245 27.15 27.57 -18.04
N ILE A 246 28.41 27.62 -17.62
CA ILE A 246 28.83 27.61 -16.21
C ILE A 246 28.06 28.63 -15.34
N ASP A 247 27.85 29.85 -15.83
CA ASP A 247 27.21 30.90 -15.02
C ASP A 247 25.69 30.67 -14.84
N SER A 248 25.02 30.15 -15.88
CA SER A 248 23.62 29.74 -15.79
C SER A 248 23.42 28.53 -14.88
N ALA A 249 24.36 27.57 -14.89
CA ALA A 249 24.33 26.43 -13.98
C ALA A 249 24.49 26.84 -12.51
N LYS A 250 25.35 27.83 -12.22
CA LYS A 250 25.49 28.40 -10.87
C LYS A 250 24.22 29.09 -10.41
N GLN A 251 23.60 29.91 -11.26
CA GLN A 251 22.35 30.58 -10.91
C GLN A 251 21.24 29.55 -10.62
N LEU A 252 21.06 28.57 -11.51
CA LEU A 252 20.09 27.49 -11.34
C LEU A 252 20.30 26.74 -10.02
N LYS A 253 21.56 26.44 -9.67
CA LYS A 253 21.90 25.80 -8.40
C LYS A 253 21.46 26.63 -7.19
N GLU A 254 21.72 27.94 -7.19
CA GLU A 254 21.33 28.81 -6.08
C GLU A 254 19.80 28.93 -5.97
N GLU A 255 19.08 28.94 -7.09
CA GLU A 255 17.61 28.92 -7.08
C GLU A 255 17.07 27.59 -6.55
N MET A 256 17.66 26.46 -6.93
CA MET A 256 17.32 25.15 -6.38
C MET A 256 17.55 25.05 -4.87
N LYS A 257 18.58 25.73 -4.33
CA LYS A 257 18.81 25.79 -2.87
C LYS A 257 17.74 26.59 -2.14
N ASN A 258 17.10 27.55 -2.81
CA ASN A 258 16.01 28.33 -2.23
C ASN A 258 14.69 27.54 -2.18
N ASN A 259 14.57 26.49 -2.99
CA ASN A 259 13.42 25.59 -2.98
C ASN A 259 13.69 24.38 -2.07
N ARG A 260 12.88 24.24 -1.01
CA ARG A 260 13.06 23.17 -0.01
C ARG A 260 12.52 21.82 -0.48
N THR A 261 11.59 21.82 -1.42
CA THR A 261 10.92 20.64 -1.96
C THR A 261 11.28 20.46 -3.42
N MET A 262 12.31 19.67 -3.68
CA MET A 262 12.78 19.39 -5.03
C MET A 262 12.36 18.02 -5.54
N GLN A 263 11.80 17.12 -4.71
CA GLN A 263 11.41 15.77 -5.12
C GLN A 263 9.94 15.43 -4.81
N PRO A 264 8.96 16.26 -5.19
CA PRO A 264 7.56 15.91 -4.96
C PRO A 264 7.21 14.62 -5.70
N ILE A 265 6.64 13.66 -4.97
CA ILE A 265 6.02 12.46 -5.52
C ILE A 265 4.54 12.75 -5.73
N THR A 266 4.08 12.52 -6.96
CA THR A 266 2.67 12.68 -7.31
C THR A 266 2.05 11.29 -7.39
N PRO A 267 1.07 10.97 -6.53
CA PRO A 267 0.39 9.69 -6.57
C PRO A 267 -0.37 9.49 -7.88
N ASN A 268 -0.40 8.25 -8.37
CA ASN A 268 -1.14 7.95 -9.59
C ASN A 268 -2.60 7.60 -9.29
N SER A 269 -3.52 8.52 -9.62
CA SER A 269 -4.94 8.43 -9.26
C SER A 269 -5.75 7.44 -10.09
N GLN A 270 -5.38 7.18 -11.35
CA GLN A 270 -6.22 6.38 -12.25
C GLN A 270 -6.14 4.86 -12.01
N HIS A 271 -5.03 4.37 -11.43
CA HIS A 271 -4.80 2.94 -11.20
C HIS A 271 -4.19 2.63 -9.82
N ALA A 272 -4.49 3.44 -8.81
CA ALA A 272 -3.92 3.33 -7.46
C ALA A 272 -3.99 1.90 -6.87
N ASP A 273 -5.10 1.18 -7.05
CA ASP A 273 -5.28 -0.18 -6.52
C ASP A 273 -4.38 -1.22 -7.21
N LEU A 274 -4.15 -1.08 -8.52
CA LEU A 274 -3.24 -1.95 -9.26
C LEU A 274 -1.80 -1.68 -8.83
N TYR A 275 -1.41 -0.42 -8.81
CA TYR A 275 -0.06 0.00 -8.42
C TYR A 275 0.24 -0.35 -6.97
N ARG A 276 -0.73 -0.23 -6.07
CA ARG A 276 -0.57 -0.68 -4.68
C ARG A 276 -0.28 -2.17 -4.61
N LYS A 277 -0.95 -3.00 -5.42
CA LYS A 277 -0.67 -4.44 -5.48
C LYS A 277 0.71 -4.76 -6.03
N LEU A 278 1.12 -4.09 -7.12
CA LEU A 278 2.45 -4.28 -7.73
C LEU A 278 3.55 -3.87 -6.75
N MET A 279 3.41 -2.68 -6.14
CA MET A 279 4.32 -2.13 -5.14
C MET A 279 4.42 -3.04 -3.90
N ASN A 280 3.29 -3.45 -3.34
CA ASN A 280 3.25 -4.35 -2.18
C ASN A 280 3.85 -5.72 -2.51
N GLY A 281 3.60 -6.24 -3.73
CA GLY A 281 4.21 -7.47 -4.22
C GLY A 281 5.72 -7.36 -4.27
N LEU A 282 6.24 -6.30 -4.88
CA LEU A 282 7.66 -6.02 -4.98
C LEU A 282 8.33 -5.88 -3.60
N ILE A 283 7.73 -5.15 -2.66
CA ILE A 283 8.26 -5.00 -1.29
C ILE A 283 8.25 -6.35 -0.58
N LYS A 284 7.17 -7.13 -0.71
CA LYS A 284 7.04 -8.46 -0.11
C LYS A 284 8.08 -9.43 -0.67
N ASP A 285 8.26 -9.45 -1.98
CA ASP A 285 9.23 -10.31 -2.65
C ASP A 285 10.66 -9.95 -2.21
N SER A 286 10.99 -8.65 -2.19
CA SER A 286 12.27 -8.13 -1.69
C SER A 286 12.54 -8.55 -0.25
N TYR A 287 11.54 -8.39 0.64
CA TYR A 287 11.64 -8.80 2.04
C TYR A 287 11.78 -10.32 2.21
N SER A 288 11.08 -11.11 1.38
CA SER A 288 11.12 -12.57 1.41
C SER A 288 12.45 -13.16 0.92
N GLN A 289 13.22 -12.41 0.13
CA GLN A 289 14.55 -12.81 -0.33
C GLN A 289 15.65 -12.50 0.70
N MET A 290 15.39 -11.61 1.66
CA MET A 290 16.33 -11.33 2.76
C MET A 290 16.49 -12.55 3.67
N THR A 291 17.66 -12.71 4.29
CA THR A 291 17.89 -13.73 5.34
C THR A 291 17.11 -13.38 6.61
N GLU A 292 16.80 -14.37 7.44
CA GLU A 292 16.12 -14.13 8.72
C GLU A 292 16.89 -13.17 9.63
N GLU A 293 18.22 -13.29 9.67
CA GLU A 293 19.08 -12.39 10.44
C GLU A 293 18.93 -10.93 10.00
N LEU A 294 18.92 -10.68 8.69
CA LEU A 294 18.73 -9.33 8.15
C LEU A 294 17.34 -8.78 8.47
N ARG A 295 16.29 -9.60 8.37
CA ARG A 295 14.94 -9.19 8.75
C ARG A 295 14.85 -8.79 10.22
N LEU A 296 15.54 -9.51 11.11
CA LEU A 296 15.61 -9.17 12.53
C LEU A 296 16.33 -7.84 12.79
N LYS A 297 17.34 -7.50 11.97
CA LYS A 297 18.09 -6.24 12.07
C LYS A 297 17.35 -5.01 11.53
N LEU A 298 16.24 -5.16 10.81
CA LEU A 298 15.46 -4.01 10.35
C LEU A 298 14.96 -3.14 11.52
N SER A 299 14.92 -1.83 11.30
CA SER A 299 14.39 -0.89 12.31
C SER A 299 12.90 -1.14 12.54
N SER A 300 12.40 -0.78 13.73
CA SER A 300 11.00 -0.97 14.09
C SER A 300 10.06 -0.26 13.12
N GLU A 301 10.42 0.92 12.63
CA GLU A 301 9.58 1.71 11.73
C GLU A 301 9.45 1.05 10.35
N VAL A 302 10.55 0.50 9.81
CA VAL A 302 10.52 -0.26 8.56
C VAL A 302 9.71 -1.54 8.74
N LYS A 303 9.86 -2.24 9.87
CA LYS A 303 9.07 -3.43 10.19
C LYS A 303 7.58 -3.14 10.25
N VAL A 304 7.13 -2.05 10.89
CA VAL A 304 5.71 -1.69 10.95
C VAL A 304 5.10 -1.58 9.54
N HIS A 305 5.78 -0.91 8.61
CA HIS A 305 5.31 -0.78 7.23
C HIS A 305 5.31 -2.12 6.49
N ILE A 306 6.37 -2.92 6.66
CA ILE A 306 6.44 -4.25 6.05
C ILE A 306 5.38 -5.18 6.63
N ASP A 307 5.14 -5.16 7.93
CA ASP A 307 4.15 -6.01 8.60
C ASP A 307 2.73 -5.65 8.14
N GLN A 308 2.44 -4.37 7.88
CA GLN A 308 1.17 -3.96 7.27
C GLN A 308 1.00 -4.50 5.83
N ILE A 309 2.07 -4.46 5.03
CA ILE A 309 2.09 -4.94 3.64
C ILE A 309 2.03 -6.47 3.57
N THR A 310 2.77 -7.14 4.46
CA THR A 310 2.92 -8.60 4.51
C THR A 310 1.88 -9.27 5.38
N LYS A 311 1.04 -8.49 6.09
CA LYS A 311 -0.09 -8.99 6.89
C LYS A 311 -0.86 -9.97 6.03
N GLN A 312 -0.71 -11.24 6.39
CA GLN A 312 -1.30 -12.31 5.61
C GLN A 312 -2.81 -12.15 5.73
N ARG A 313 -3.51 -12.22 4.60
CA ARG A 313 -4.96 -12.28 4.62
C ARG A 313 -5.33 -13.47 5.47
N ALA A 314 -6.08 -13.26 6.54
CA ALA A 314 -6.60 -14.37 7.32
C ALA A 314 -7.52 -15.23 6.46
N LEU A 315 -8.32 -14.59 5.60
CA LEU A 315 -9.39 -15.25 4.84
C LEU A 315 -9.30 -14.92 3.35
N ASN A 316 -9.25 -15.95 2.51
CA ASN A 316 -9.46 -15.82 1.07
C ASN A 316 -10.95 -15.92 0.77
N TRP A 317 -11.61 -14.77 0.80
CA TRP A 317 -13.04 -14.70 0.60
C TRP A 317 -13.52 -15.22 -0.76
N ARG A 318 -12.70 -15.13 -1.81
CA ARG A 318 -13.04 -15.74 -3.11
C ARG A 318 -13.17 -17.24 -2.99
N ASP A 319 -12.28 -17.88 -2.25
CA ASP A 319 -12.31 -19.31 -2.01
C ASP A 319 -13.46 -19.71 -1.08
N VAL A 320 -13.76 -18.92 -0.04
CA VAL A 320 -14.92 -19.12 0.84
C VAL A 320 -16.22 -19.08 0.02
N ILE A 321 -16.40 -18.06 -0.80
CA ILE A 321 -17.58 -17.88 -1.66
C ILE A 321 -17.69 -19.01 -2.69
N LYS A 322 -16.59 -19.33 -3.40
CA LYS A 322 -16.57 -20.44 -4.37
C LYS A 322 -16.89 -21.80 -3.74
N ARG A 323 -16.43 -22.04 -2.51
CA ARG A 323 -16.69 -23.30 -1.79
C ARG A 323 -18.09 -23.36 -1.18
N GLY A 324 -18.63 -22.22 -0.74
CA GLY A 324 -19.98 -22.12 -0.21
C GLY A 324 -21.03 -22.36 -1.28
N MET A 325 -20.83 -21.85 -2.49
CA MET A 325 -21.80 -22.01 -3.59
C MET A 325 -21.64 -23.32 -4.40
N GLY A 326 -20.61 -24.12 -4.10
CA GLY A 326 -20.30 -25.34 -4.84
C GLY A 326 -19.80 -25.11 -6.27
N THR A 327 -19.53 -26.19 -7.01
CA THR A 327 -19.03 -26.18 -8.41
C THR A 327 -20.03 -25.64 -9.45
N SER A 328 -21.18 -25.11 -9.03
CA SER A 328 -22.16 -24.54 -9.95
C SER A 328 -21.71 -23.14 -10.37
N LEU A 329 -20.81 -23.11 -11.35
CA LEU A 329 -20.44 -21.90 -12.06
C LEU A 329 -21.69 -21.36 -12.77
N VAL A 330 -22.21 -20.31 -12.14
CA VAL A 330 -23.41 -19.53 -12.45
C VAL A 330 -24.70 -20.18 -11.92
N PRO A 331 -25.34 -19.62 -10.87
CA PRO A 331 -26.73 -19.96 -10.57
C PRO A 331 -27.57 -19.66 -11.83
N TYR A 332 -28.40 -20.59 -12.25
CA TYR A 332 -29.33 -20.37 -13.36
C TYR A 332 -30.74 -20.42 -12.81
N LYS A 333 -31.53 -19.38 -13.03
CA LYS A 333 -32.96 -19.43 -12.71
C LYS A 333 -33.76 -20.01 -13.87
N MET A 334 -34.80 -20.78 -13.52
CA MET A 334 -35.77 -21.28 -14.48
C MET A 334 -36.71 -20.13 -14.89
N SER A 335 -36.82 -19.89 -16.18
CA SER A 335 -37.68 -18.86 -16.76
C SER A 335 -38.71 -19.50 -17.68
N LYS A 336 -39.99 -19.24 -17.40
CA LYS A 336 -41.10 -19.65 -18.27
C LYS A 336 -41.11 -18.90 -19.61
N ASN A 337 -40.43 -17.74 -19.68
CA ASN A 337 -40.32 -16.93 -20.90
C ASN A 337 -39.17 -17.35 -21.81
N ARG A 338 -38.41 -18.39 -21.45
CA ARG A 338 -37.32 -18.93 -22.27
C ARG A 338 -37.57 -20.41 -22.50
N MET A 339 -37.36 -20.89 -23.72
CA MET A 339 -37.45 -22.33 -24.01
C MET A 339 -36.24 -23.10 -23.48
N ASN A 340 -36.46 -24.34 -23.06
CA ASN A 340 -35.38 -25.24 -22.63
C ASN A 340 -34.48 -25.59 -23.83
N ARG A 341 -33.19 -25.21 -23.77
CA ARG A 341 -32.23 -25.42 -24.88
C ARG A 341 -32.00 -26.90 -25.22
N ARG A 342 -32.19 -27.82 -24.27
CA ARG A 342 -32.04 -29.27 -24.49
C ARG A 342 -33.30 -29.92 -25.06
N GLN A 343 -34.47 -29.31 -24.83
CA GLN A 343 -35.77 -29.80 -25.33
C GLN A 343 -36.64 -28.63 -25.82
N PRO A 344 -36.31 -27.99 -26.95
CA PRO A 344 -36.97 -26.77 -27.39
C PRO A 344 -38.46 -26.96 -27.74
N HIS A 345 -38.87 -28.17 -28.12
CA HIS A 345 -40.24 -28.50 -28.53
C HIS A 345 -41.21 -28.74 -27.35
N ARG A 346 -40.70 -28.84 -26.12
CA ARG A 346 -41.48 -29.04 -24.89
C ARG A 346 -41.77 -27.69 -24.23
N VAL A 347 -42.89 -27.08 -24.62
CA VAL A 347 -43.31 -25.73 -24.16
C VAL A 347 -43.65 -25.70 -22.66
N ASP A 348 -43.92 -26.86 -22.07
CA ASP A 348 -44.15 -27.07 -20.64
C ASP A 348 -42.87 -26.95 -19.79
N LEU A 349 -41.69 -27.09 -20.41
CA LEU A 349 -40.40 -27.05 -19.70
C LEU A 349 -39.78 -25.65 -19.75
N PRO A 350 -39.53 -25.00 -18.59
CA PRO A 350 -38.88 -23.69 -18.56
C PRO A 350 -37.40 -23.78 -18.98
N GLY A 351 -36.91 -22.70 -19.59
CA GLY A 351 -35.53 -22.52 -19.98
C GLY A 351 -34.68 -21.90 -18.87
N ARG A 352 -33.36 -22.06 -18.96
CA ARG A 352 -32.41 -21.54 -17.96
C ARG A 352 -31.91 -20.15 -18.36
N ILE A 353 -31.91 -19.19 -17.45
CA ILE A 353 -31.29 -17.85 -17.59
C ILE A 353 -30.16 -17.73 -16.56
N LEU A 354 -29.07 -17.07 -16.92
CA LEU A 354 -27.98 -16.75 -15.98
C LEU A 354 -28.56 -15.89 -14.85
N ASP A 355 -28.37 -16.31 -13.61
CA ASP A 355 -28.80 -15.56 -12.44
C ASP A 355 -27.63 -14.72 -11.88
N THR A 356 -27.96 -13.56 -11.33
CA THR A 356 -27.01 -12.43 -11.21
C THR A 356 -26.47 -12.15 -9.82
N ALA A 357 -26.77 -12.91 -8.77
CA ALA A 357 -26.25 -12.56 -7.45
C ALA A 357 -25.88 -13.80 -6.63
N SER A 358 -24.58 -14.02 -6.49
CA SER A 358 -24.05 -14.63 -5.28
C SER A 358 -24.34 -13.66 -4.13
N ARG A 359 -25.12 -14.10 -3.14
CA ARG A 359 -25.40 -13.29 -1.95
C ARG A 359 -24.47 -13.71 -0.83
N LEU A 360 -23.87 -12.73 -0.18
CA LEU A 360 -23.00 -12.93 0.98
C LEU A 360 -23.62 -12.21 2.16
N VAL A 361 -23.91 -12.92 3.24
CA VAL A 361 -24.41 -12.32 4.49
C VAL A 361 -23.32 -12.44 5.54
N ALA A 362 -22.87 -11.30 6.07
CA ALA A 362 -21.90 -11.23 7.15
C ALA A 362 -22.61 -10.82 8.45
N PHE A 363 -22.64 -11.73 9.42
CA PHE A 363 -23.14 -11.52 10.77
C PHE A 363 -21.99 -11.12 11.70
N PHE A 364 -22.18 -10.05 12.45
CA PHE A 364 -21.23 -9.54 13.42
C PHE A 364 -21.84 -9.61 14.81
N ASP A 365 -21.19 -10.34 15.70
CA ASP A 365 -21.49 -10.32 17.12
C ASP A 365 -21.11 -8.94 17.70
N THR A 366 -22.05 -8.33 18.43
CA THR A 366 -21.87 -7.01 19.07
C THR A 366 -21.74 -7.07 20.58
N SER A 367 -21.67 -8.27 21.16
CA SER A 367 -21.44 -8.44 22.60
C SER A 367 -20.08 -7.87 23.03
N ALA A 368 -20.03 -7.36 24.27
CA ALA A 368 -19.06 -6.35 24.66
C ALA A 368 -17.59 -6.83 24.69
N SER A 369 -16.75 -5.99 24.09
CA SER A 369 -15.28 -5.98 24.05
C SER A 369 -14.60 -6.99 23.11
N GLN A 370 -14.27 -6.56 21.89
CA GLN A 370 -12.88 -6.45 21.39
C GLN A 370 -12.77 -6.39 19.85
N ASN A 371 -11.70 -5.70 19.44
CA ASN A 371 -11.03 -5.67 18.13
C ASN A 371 -11.75 -5.01 16.92
N GLU A 372 -12.08 -3.73 17.08
CA GLU A 372 -12.52 -2.83 16.01
C GLU A 372 -11.58 -2.87 14.79
N GLU A 373 -10.26 -3.05 14.97
CA GLU A 373 -9.30 -3.12 13.87
C GLU A 373 -9.43 -4.40 13.01
N ALA A 374 -9.59 -5.57 13.64
CA ALA A 374 -9.73 -6.84 12.92
C ALA A 374 -11.08 -6.94 12.18
N LEU A 375 -12.13 -6.38 12.79
CA LEU A 375 -13.46 -6.26 12.20
C LEU A 375 -13.47 -5.23 11.07
N ALA A 376 -12.86 -4.06 11.25
CA ALA A 376 -12.72 -3.04 10.21
C ALA A 376 -11.92 -3.55 9.01
N TYR A 377 -10.84 -4.30 9.25
CA TYR A 377 -10.08 -4.97 8.18
C TYR A 377 -10.94 -5.98 7.42
N SER A 378 -11.74 -6.78 8.13
CA SER A 378 -12.64 -7.76 7.53
C SER A 378 -13.76 -7.10 6.72
N LEU A 379 -14.34 -6.00 7.22
CA LEU A 379 -15.32 -5.17 6.51
C LEU A 379 -14.73 -4.52 5.25
N GLY A 380 -13.49 -4.04 5.32
CA GLY A 380 -12.77 -3.51 4.16
C GLY A 380 -12.57 -4.57 3.06
N GLU A 381 -12.23 -5.80 3.44
CA GLU A 381 -12.15 -6.91 2.50
C GLU A 381 -13.52 -7.31 1.93
N LEU A 382 -14.59 -7.32 2.74
CA LEU A 382 -15.96 -7.55 2.27
C LEU A 382 -16.42 -6.49 1.26
N ALA A 383 -16.07 -5.23 1.48
CA ALA A 383 -16.32 -4.14 0.55
C ALA A 383 -15.54 -4.31 -0.77
N ASN A 384 -14.29 -4.77 -0.70
CA ASN A 384 -13.49 -5.09 -1.89
C ASN A 384 -14.10 -6.25 -2.70
N ILE A 385 -14.72 -7.22 -2.04
CA ILE A 385 -15.44 -8.33 -2.71
C ILE A 385 -16.66 -7.81 -3.44
N GLN A 386 -17.49 -6.98 -2.81
CA GLN A 386 -18.65 -6.36 -3.46
C GLN A 386 -18.24 -5.71 -4.78
N LYS A 387 -17.14 -4.93 -4.75
CA LYS A 387 -16.57 -4.28 -5.95
C LYS A 387 -16.08 -5.27 -7.01
N THR A 388 -15.43 -6.37 -6.59
CA THR A 388 -14.72 -7.26 -7.53
C THR A 388 -15.58 -8.40 -8.07
N LEU A 389 -16.53 -8.92 -7.27
CA LEU A 389 -17.37 -10.06 -7.63
C LEU A 389 -18.81 -9.65 -7.99
N HIS A 390 -19.16 -8.37 -7.86
CA HIS A 390 -20.54 -7.87 -8.01
C HIS A 390 -21.56 -8.65 -7.16
N ALA A 391 -21.10 -9.23 -6.06
CA ALA A 391 -21.93 -9.95 -5.10
C ALA A 391 -22.75 -8.96 -4.27
N GLU A 392 -23.99 -9.33 -3.96
CA GLU A 392 -24.81 -8.59 -3.00
C GLU A 392 -24.33 -8.95 -1.59
N VAL A 393 -23.70 -8.01 -0.90
CA VAL A 393 -23.17 -8.22 0.45
C VAL A 393 -24.10 -7.57 1.46
N TRP A 394 -24.58 -8.34 2.43
CA TRP A 394 -25.38 -7.89 3.57
C TRP A 394 -24.52 -7.86 4.82
N VAL A 395 -24.63 -6.78 5.59
CA VAL A 395 -24.01 -6.67 6.92
C VAL A 395 -25.12 -6.65 7.96
N VAL A 396 -25.03 -7.59 8.90
CA VAL A 396 -26.04 -7.83 9.93
C VAL A 396 -25.37 -7.84 11.30
N HIS A 397 -25.85 -7.03 12.23
CA HIS A 397 -25.37 -7.03 13.62
C HIS A 397 -26.33 -7.86 14.47
N VAL A 398 -25.77 -8.77 15.25
CA VAL A 398 -26.50 -9.74 16.06
C VAL A 398 -26.00 -9.65 17.50
N ASP A 399 -26.94 -9.77 18.43
CA ASP A 399 -26.73 -9.87 19.88
C ASP A 399 -27.80 -10.86 20.38
N THR A 400 -28.70 -10.46 21.27
CA THR A 400 -29.92 -11.23 21.61
C THR A 400 -30.98 -11.19 20.50
N THR A 401 -30.92 -10.18 19.62
CA THR A 401 -31.79 -9.99 18.45
C THR A 401 -31.00 -9.32 17.33
N VAL A 402 -31.53 -9.32 16.10
CA VAL A 402 -30.91 -8.57 14.99
C VAL A 402 -31.14 -7.07 15.20
N GLN A 403 -30.07 -6.33 15.45
CA GLN A 403 -30.14 -4.89 15.73
C GLN A 403 -30.00 -4.03 14.47
N TYR A 404 -29.25 -4.53 13.48
CA TYR A 404 -28.98 -3.82 12.24
C TYR A 404 -28.88 -4.83 11.09
N ALA A 405 -29.50 -4.52 9.96
CA ALA A 405 -29.36 -5.30 8.73
C ALA A 405 -29.51 -4.39 7.52
N LYS A 406 -28.44 -4.19 6.76
CA LYS A 406 -28.47 -3.45 5.48
C LYS A 406 -27.53 -4.04 4.44
N PRO A 407 -27.87 -3.91 3.15
CA PRO A 407 -26.92 -4.18 2.07
C PRO A 407 -25.77 -3.17 2.13
N LEU A 408 -24.55 -3.67 1.93
CA LEU A 408 -23.33 -2.89 1.98
C LEU A 408 -23.32 -1.86 0.84
N SER A 409 -23.19 -0.59 1.21
CA SER A 409 -22.89 0.50 0.28
C SER A 409 -21.69 1.31 0.81
N PHE A 410 -20.95 1.97 -0.08
CA PHE A 410 -19.78 2.78 0.30
C PHE A 410 -20.10 3.86 1.34
N GLN A 411 -21.36 4.32 1.37
CA GLN A 411 -21.84 5.32 2.32
C GLN A 411 -22.18 4.70 3.69
N SER A 412 -22.66 3.45 3.70
CA SER A 412 -23.02 2.72 4.92
C SER A 412 -21.83 2.36 5.81
N LEU A 413 -20.61 2.25 5.26
CA LEU A 413 -19.38 1.95 6.02
C LEU A 413 -18.92 3.11 6.92
N LYS A 414 -19.25 4.36 6.58
CA LYS A 414 -18.81 5.55 7.34
C LYS A 414 -19.71 5.88 8.53
N ASP A 415 -20.94 5.37 8.53
CA ASP A 415 -21.97 5.67 9.53
C ASP A 415 -22.15 4.50 10.54
N MET A 416 -21.24 3.51 10.53
CA MET A 416 -21.32 2.31 11.36
C MET A 416 -20.76 2.56 12.76
N GLU A 417 -21.64 2.71 13.75
CA GLU A 417 -21.28 2.64 15.17
C GLU A 417 -21.73 1.27 15.73
N PHE A 418 -20.81 0.57 16.41
CA PHE A 418 -21.11 -0.69 17.10
C PHE A 418 -21.62 -0.38 18.51
N ALA A 419 -22.93 -0.49 18.74
CA ALA A 419 -23.56 -0.28 20.05
C ALA A 419 -24.05 -1.61 20.64
N GLY A 420 -23.23 -2.27 21.46
CA GLY A 420 -23.56 -3.55 22.10
C GLY A 420 -24.08 -3.40 23.54
N ARG A 421 -25.06 -4.23 23.93
CA ARG A 421 -25.53 -4.38 25.32
C ARG A 421 -25.82 -5.86 25.67
N GLY A 422 -24.76 -6.63 25.80
CA GLY A 422 -24.65 -7.76 26.73
C GLY A 422 -25.62 -8.94 26.56
N GLY A 423 -25.44 -9.74 25.49
CA GLY A 423 -25.76 -11.17 25.48
C GLY A 423 -25.68 -11.80 24.07
N THR A 424 -24.81 -12.80 23.87
CA THR A 424 -24.64 -13.46 22.55
C THR A 424 -25.62 -14.59 22.32
N SER A 425 -26.48 -14.47 21.31
CA SER A 425 -27.36 -15.55 20.82
C SER A 425 -27.15 -15.81 19.33
N PHE A 426 -26.99 -17.07 18.93
CA PHE A 426 -26.85 -17.45 17.51
C PHE A 426 -28.18 -17.67 16.80
N ALA A 427 -29.25 -17.97 17.55
CA ALA A 427 -30.58 -18.26 17.00
C ALA A 427 -31.17 -17.12 16.14
N PRO A 428 -31.04 -15.83 16.51
CA PRO A 428 -31.61 -14.72 15.73
C PRO A 428 -31.04 -14.63 14.31
N ALA A 429 -29.79 -15.03 14.08
CA ALA A 429 -29.19 -14.99 12.75
C ALA A 429 -29.84 -16.00 11.80
N TYR A 430 -30.08 -17.23 12.27
CA TYR A 430 -30.76 -18.25 11.48
C TYR A 430 -32.23 -17.93 11.24
N GLN A 431 -32.91 -17.38 12.25
CA GLN A 431 -34.28 -16.90 12.10
C GLN A 431 -34.35 -15.79 11.04
N TRP A 432 -33.44 -14.82 11.08
CA TRP A 432 -33.41 -13.74 10.09
C TRP A 432 -33.13 -14.24 8.68
N LEU A 433 -32.22 -15.21 8.51
CA LEU A 433 -31.97 -15.83 7.21
C LEU A 433 -33.24 -16.47 6.64
N HIS A 434 -33.99 -17.18 7.49
CA HIS A 434 -35.24 -17.83 7.12
C HIS A 434 -36.33 -16.81 6.73
N GLU A 435 -36.52 -15.77 7.54
CA GLU A 435 -37.53 -14.72 7.31
C GLU A 435 -37.28 -13.95 6.00
N GLN A 436 -36.02 -13.71 5.65
CA GLN A 436 -35.64 -13.04 4.39
C GLN A 436 -35.63 -13.99 3.18
N GLY A 437 -35.82 -15.30 3.40
CA GLY A 437 -35.87 -16.30 2.34
C GLY A 437 -34.52 -16.65 1.72
N PHE A 438 -33.42 -16.46 2.46
CA PHE A 438 -32.08 -16.86 2.00
C PHE A 438 -31.92 -18.38 2.05
N THR A 439 -31.27 -18.95 1.03
CA THR A 439 -31.12 -20.40 0.88
C THR A 439 -29.65 -20.80 0.71
N ASN A 440 -29.34 -22.09 0.92
CA ASN A 440 -27.98 -22.59 0.69
C ASN A 440 -27.53 -22.51 -0.79
N GLU A 441 -28.46 -22.35 -1.74
CA GLU A 441 -28.19 -22.32 -3.18
C GLU A 441 -27.75 -20.94 -3.68
N ASP A 442 -28.27 -19.87 -3.07
CA ASP A 442 -28.04 -18.48 -3.50
C ASP A 442 -27.19 -17.68 -2.52
N THR A 443 -27.04 -18.17 -1.28
CA THR A 443 -26.47 -17.41 -0.18
C THR A 443 -25.36 -18.17 0.54
N VAL A 444 -24.25 -17.47 0.77
CA VAL A 444 -23.20 -17.88 1.72
C VAL A 444 -23.31 -16.97 2.93
N ALA A 445 -23.45 -17.55 4.13
CA ALA A 445 -23.45 -16.80 5.37
C ALA A 445 -22.10 -16.94 6.09
N VAL A 446 -21.65 -15.87 6.72
CA VAL A 446 -20.42 -15.81 7.51
C VAL A 446 -20.77 -15.18 8.84
N TYR A 447 -20.36 -15.80 9.95
CA TYR A 447 -20.61 -15.32 11.29
C TYR A 447 -19.29 -15.06 12.00
N PHE A 448 -19.05 -13.81 12.41
CA PHE A 448 -17.88 -13.44 13.21
C PHE A 448 -18.24 -13.48 14.70
N THR A 449 -17.52 -14.30 15.47
CA THR A 449 -17.77 -14.52 16.91
C THR A 449 -16.50 -14.99 17.62
N ASP A 450 -16.45 -14.86 18.94
CA ASP A 450 -15.42 -15.47 19.80
C ASP A 450 -15.66 -16.98 20.04
N GLY A 451 -16.85 -17.46 19.66
CA GLY A 451 -17.28 -18.86 19.75
C GLY A 451 -18.27 -19.13 20.88
N TYR A 452 -18.49 -18.20 21.81
CA TYR A 452 -19.38 -18.43 22.95
C TYR A 452 -20.79 -17.88 22.69
N GLY A 453 -21.78 -18.76 22.65
CA GLY A 453 -23.18 -18.40 22.54
C GLY A 453 -24.09 -19.57 22.91
N ASP A 454 -25.36 -19.46 22.53
CA ASP A 454 -26.35 -20.51 22.78
C ASP A 454 -26.08 -21.78 21.94
N ASP A 455 -26.38 -22.95 22.51
CA ASP A 455 -26.41 -24.24 21.81
C ASP A 455 -27.87 -24.72 21.68
N ASP A 456 -28.16 -25.68 20.79
CA ASP A 456 -29.50 -26.23 20.52
C ASP A 456 -30.57 -25.22 20.00
N PHE A 457 -30.29 -24.55 18.87
CA PHE A 457 -31.26 -23.69 18.17
C PHE A 457 -31.63 -24.21 16.77
N GLU A 458 -32.81 -23.81 16.28
CA GLU A 458 -33.28 -24.23 14.96
C GLU A 458 -32.52 -23.51 13.82
N ARG A 459 -31.97 -24.31 12.90
CA ARG A 459 -31.16 -23.83 11.76
C ARG A 459 -31.98 -23.62 10.48
N TYR A 460 -33.27 -23.95 10.48
CA TYR A 460 -34.18 -23.85 9.34
C TYR A 460 -33.65 -24.48 8.03
N GLY A 461 -32.84 -25.54 8.14
CA GLY A 461 -32.21 -26.22 6.99
C GLY A 461 -31.04 -25.46 6.35
N PHE A 462 -30.62 -24.33 6.90
CA PHE A 462 -29.46 -23.57 6.43
C PHE A 462 -28.16 -24.19 6.97
N THR A 463 -27.25 -24.54 6.07
CA THR A 463 -25.97 -25.22 6.38
C THR A 463 -24.76 -24.51 5.77
N ASN A 464 -24.98 -23.51 4.91
CA ASN A 464 -23.93 -22.75 4.25
C ASN A 464 -23.38 -21.61 5.13
N MET A 465 -23.21 -21.89 6.43
CA MET A 465 -22.68 -20.96 7.42
C MET A 465 -21.18 -21.19 7.61
N TYR A 466 -20.40 -20.12 7.58
CA TYR A 466 -18.97 -20.10 7.92
C TYR A 466 -18.78 -19.35 9.23
N TRP A 467 -18.32 -20.05 10.26
CA TRP A 467 -17.99 -19.46 11.56
C TRP A 467 -16.56 -18.96 11.52
N VAL A 468 -16.36 -17.67 11.74
CA VAL A 468 -15.05 -17.03 11.81
C VAL A 468 -14.77 -16.71 13.27
N LEU A 469 -13.90 -17.52 13.88
CA LEU A 469 -13.45 -17.32 15.25
C LEU A 469 -12.43 -16.18 15.30
N THR A 470 -12.74 -15.14 16.05
CA THR A 470 -11.95 -13.91 16.14
C THR A 470 -10.80 -14.01 17.16
N GLU A 471 -10.99 -14.79 18.23
CA GLU A 471 -10.06 -14.82 19.37
C GLU A 471 -9.22 -16.10 19.49
N THR A 472 -9.71 -17.22 18.97
CA THR A 472 -9.08 -18.54 19.13
C THR A 472 -7.72 -18.61 18.42
N GLU A 473 -6.70 -19.07 19.13
CA GLU A 473 -5.37 -19.29 18.55
C GLU A 473 -5.31 -20.56 17.69
N VAL A 474 -4.33 -20.61 16.81
CA VAL A 474 -4.13 -21.72 15.88
C VAL A 474 -3.66 -22.95 16.65
N GLY A 475 -4.50 -24.00 16.70
CA GLY A 475 -4.19 -25.27 17.36
C GLY A 475 -4.96 -25.52 18.65
N ASP A 476 -5.64 -24.51 19.18
CA ASP A 476 -6.55 -24.66 20.31
C ASP A 476 -7.87 -25.33 19.90
N PRO A 477 -8.53 -26.07 20.82
CA PRO A 477 -9.86 -26.58 20.55
C PRO A 477 -10.82 -25.43 20.21
N SER A 478 -11.65 -25.65 19.19
CA SER A 478 -12.68 -24.68 18.78
C SER A 478 -13.51 -24.26 19.98
N THR A 479 -13.57 -22.95 20.24
CA THR A 479 -14.40 -22.36 21.30
C THR A 479 -15.87 -22.29 20.92
N LEU A 480 -16.22 -22.64 19.66
CA LEU A 480 -17.59 -22.65 19.18
C LEU A 480 -18.48 -23.56 20.05
N SER A 481 -19.43 -22.95 20.74
CA SER A 481 -20.32 -23.62 21.71
C SER A 481 -21.43 -24.46 21.07
N THR A 482 -21.50 -24.52 19.74
CA THR A 482 -22.51 -25.29 19.00
C THR A 482 -21.87 -26.33 18.10
N ASP A 483 -22.61 -27.39 17.74
CA ASP A 483 -22.23 -28.48 16.81
C ASP A 483 -21.85 -28.00 15.38
N GLY A 484 -21.82 -26.69 15.17
CA GLY A 484 -21.26 -26.02 14.01
C GLY A 484 -22.23 -25.97 12.85
N GLY A 485 -22.80 -27.10 12.42
CA GLY A 485 -23.68 -27.23 11.24
C GLY A 485 -23.26 -26.37 10.04
N GLY A 486 -21.95 -26.17 9.89
CA GLY A 486 -21.28 -25.13 9.11
C GLY A 486 -19.75 -25.34 9.21
N LYS A 487 -18.96 -24.48 8.57
CA LYS A 487 -17.48 -24.62 8.52
C LYS A 487 -16.80 -23.58 9.40
N VAL A 488 -15.80 -23.98 10.17
CA VAL A 488 -15.06 -23.09 11.07
C VAL A 488 -13.79 -22.58 10.39
N LEU A 489 -13.52 -21.29 10.56
CA LEU A 489 -12.37 -20.54 10.06
C LEU A 489 -11.81 -19.68 11.20
N TYR A 490 -10.52 -19.36 11.15
CA TYR A 490 -9.83 -18.66 12.23
C TYR A 490 -9.26 -17.35 11.72
N LEU A 491 -9.64 -16.22 12.34
CA LEU A 491 -9.19 -14.90 11.90
C LEU A 491 -7.73 -14.62 12.29
N LYS A 492 -7.23 -15.25 13.36
CA LYS A 492 -5.82 -15.19 13.76
C LYS A 492 -4.91 -16.13 12.97
N ALA A 493 -5.47 -17.00 12.13
CA ALA A 493 -4.70 -17.91 11.29
C ALA A 493 -4.34 -17.31 9.94
N ASP A 494 -3.34 -17.89 9.27
CA ASP A 494 -3.04 -17.53 7.89
C ASP A 494 -3.99 -18.21 6.88
N GLU A 495 -3.99 -17.68 5.64
CA GLU A 495 -4.78 -18.25 4.54
C GLU A 495 -4.46 -19.73 4.29
N ARG A 496 -3.18 -20.15 4.48
CA ARG A 496 -2.75 -21.53 4.23
C ARG A 496 -3.39 -22.49 5.22
N TYR A 497 -3.41 -22.12 6.50
CA TYR A 497 -4.04 -22.86 7.57
C TYR A 497 -5.55 -22.97 7.35
N ASN A 498 -6.23 -21.84 7.10
CA ASN A 498 -7.66 -21.84 6.83
C ASN A 498 -8.03 -22.67 5.58
N ARG A 499 -7.17 -22.66 4.55
CA ARG A 499 -7.32 -23.53 3.37
C ARG A 499 -7.16 -25.01 3.74
N HIS A 500 -6.22 -25.36 4.62
CA HIS A 500 -6.00 -26.71 5.11
C HIS A 500 -7.21 -27.24 5.89
N VAL A 501 -7.73 -26.45 6.84
CA VAL A 501 -8.94 -26.75 7.64
C VAL A 501 -10.13 -27.04 6.72
N LEU A 502 -10.36 -26.17 5.73
CA LEU A 502 -11.44 -26.34 4.74
C LEU A 502 -11.29 -27.59 3.85
N HIS A 503 -10.09 -28.18 3.73
CA HIS A 503 -9.85 -29.39 2.97
C HIS A 503 -9.98 -30.67 3.82
N HIS A 504 -9.58 -30.63 5.10
CA HIS A 504 -9.47 -31.83 5.94
C HIS A 504 -10.76 -32.14 6.71
N HIS A 505 -11.68 -31.19 6.90
CA HIS A 505 -13.00 -31.45 7.47
C HIS A 505 -13.96 -32.30 6.61
N LYS A 506 -13.54 -32.77 5.43
CA LYS A 506 -14.31 -33.76 4.66
C LYS A 506 -14.18 -35.20 5.19
N ASN A 507 -13.23 -35.49 6.08
CA ASN A 507 -12.87 -36.88 6.45
C ASN A 507 -12.77 -37.17 7.96
N ALA A 508 -13.34 -36.35 8.85
CA ALA A 508 -13.38 -36.69 10.28
C ALA A 508 -14.71 -37.42 10.59
N PRO A 509 -14.68 -38.70 11.04
CA PRO A 509 -15.88 -39.34 11.55
C PRO A 509 -16.29 -38.67 12.85
N ILE A 510 -17.58 -38.42 13.00
CA ILE A 510 -18.22 -38.03 14.25
C ILE A 510 -17.99 -39.19 15.22
N SER A 511 -17.02 -39.08 16.12
CA SER A 511 -16.91 -40.01 17.24
C SER A 511 -17.95 -39.60 18.28
N ASN A 512 -19.07 -40.32 18.28
CA ASN A 512 -19.92 -40.40 19.45
C ASN A 512 -19.10 -40.85 20.65
N GLN A 513 -19.47 -40.30 21.80
CA GLN A 513 -19.05 -40.75 23.13
C GLN A 513 -19.10 -42.28 23.23
N ASP A 514 -18.06 -42.86 23.80
CA ASP A 514 -18.22 -43.99 24.72
C ASP A 514 -17.27 -43.75 25.90
N SER A 515 -17.89 -43.38 27.01
CA SER A 515 -17.43 -43.77 28.34
C SER A 515 -17.33 -45.29 28.39
N ASP A 516 -16.15 -45.84 28.69
CA ASP A 516 -16.02 -46.92 29.67
C ASP A 516 -14.56 -47.37 29.85
N HIS A 517 -14.19 -47.41 31.13
CA HIS A 517 -13.35 -48.41 31.79
C HIS A 517 -11.84 -48.61 31.45
N PHE A 518 -11.06 -48.32 32.51
CA PHE A 518 -9.71 -48.75 32.92
C PHE A 518 -8.48 -47.95 32.48
#